data_AF-A0A835SWL7-F1
#
_entry.id   AF-A0A835SWL7-F1
#
_cell.length_a   1.000
_cell.length_b   1.000
_cell.length_c   1.000
_cell.angle_alpha   90.00
_cell.angle_beta   90.00
_cell.angle_gamma   90.00
#
_symmetry.space_group_name_H-M   'P 1'
#
loop_
_entity.id
_entity.type
_entity.pdbx_description
1 polymer ?
#
loop_
_entity_poly.entity_id
_entity_poly.type
_entity_poly.pdbx_seq_one_letter_code
_entity_poly.pdbx_strand_id
1 'polypeptide(L)'
;MDVTCVAEAACFGGHATMLEWLESNAGLYDEAERWGQEDRQQTIDEDLAAAAARGGRVSLMHRLLARLPPHQSGDSCRRRLLRHVALGCPLPVFRDLAEQWRQLEPPQPGEATVAARAVTSDGVAILLFALGSRTPDWKEKVELVLAWRPDYLAVAEQDRNILVEHNFFGWAAAQPDFEQRLRYLVSGKCAGAGVAQAAAVAAAGAGDHAVLEFLRGRGQLPSWAADGRTLDRGTAPVCVLAATAVVAAATARHPPSEAANPARGFWSRVFEQAARQGADMAALRYLHEQLGAEVQLQPIAEAGSAEQLEWALGVAAGGAGGAAAQGPEPAAQQQLLLAALEAGNLAVAFHVRARGLAPLLPSTGQIIGLCHKYIEPGFFGAVRWLVEQRRAGQAAAAGTGSTAASGGAAASGGAAASGGAAASGGAAGADSGAAGAAGAGGAAAAGEAAVGLSDAEWRELLDEAGRGRFSGNQWEWLRTVFLASPVPPRATTAASTIDEVAGSRTAMAGAGDLMLNRTPATAAPTGAEGPGHKAEPGSGARTEQQRERAWAEGVVAARRRLVVGIEDSFRGEL
;
A
#
# COMPACT_ATOMS: atom_id res chain seq x y z
N MET A 1 -5.79 1.46 18.98
CA MET A 1 -4.77 2.27 18.30
C MET A 1 -3.93 2.88 19.41
N ASP A 2 -2.60 2.73 19.36
CA ASP A 2 -1.69 3.25 20.38
C ASP A 2 -1.69 4.79 20.34
N VAL A 3 -1.89 5.45 21.49
CA VAL A 3 -1.91 6.92 21.64
C VAL A 3 -0.58 7.53 21.20
N THR A 4 0.52 6.80 21.42
CA THR A 4 1.88 7.21 21.01
C THR A 4 1.98 7.35 19.50
N CYS A 5 1.43 6.40 18.73
CA CYS A 5 1.41 6.47 17.27
C CYS A 5 0.62 7.68 16.75
N VAL A 6 -0.48 8.02 17.42
CA VAL A 6 -1.28 9.21 17.07
C VAL A 6 -0.49 10.48 17.38
N ALA A 7 0.22 10.54 18.51
CA ALA A 7 1.08 11.65 18.88
C ALA A 7 2.26 11.83 17.91
N GLU A 8 2.91 10.74 17.50
CA GLU A 8 3.96 10.78 16.47
C GLU A 8 3.45 11.31 15.14
N ALA A 9 2.28 10.84 14.68
CA ALA A 9 1.64 11.33 13.47
C ALA A 9 1.27 12.82 13.58
N ALA A 10 0.77 13.26 14.75
CA ALA A 10 0.51 14.66 15.03
C ALA A 10 1.79 15.51 14.98
N CYS A 11 2.88 15.05 15.58
CA CYS A 11 4.19 15.71 15.55
C CYS A 11 4.75 15.81 14.13
N PHE A 12 4.71 14.72 13.37
CA PHE A 12 5.11 14.69 11.97
C PHE A 12 4.28 15.67 11.12
N GLY A 13 2.96 15.69 11.33
CA GLY A 13 2.05 16.62 10.65
C GLY A 13 2.18 18.08 11.11
N GLY A 14 2.79 18.35 12.26
CA GLY A 14 2.90 19.69 12.86
C GLY A 14 1.66 20.14 13.62
N HIS A 15 0.81 19.19 14.05
CA HIS A 15 -0.43 19.43 14.77
C HIS A 15 -0.19 19.62 16.28
N ALA A 16 0.47 20.71 16.65
CA ALA A 16 0.83 21.00 18.05
C ALA A 16 -0.39 20.99 19.00
N THR A 17 -1.55 21.48 18.55
CA THR A 17 -2.79 21.47 19.36
C THR A 17 -3.34 20.06 19.60
N MET A 18 -3.16 19.14 18.65
CA MET A 18 -3.54 17.74 18.82
C MET A 18 -2.60 17.08 19.83
N LEU A 19 -1.30 17.36 19.74
CA LEU A 19 -0.33 16.87 20.73
C LEU A 19 -0.71 17.34 22.14
N GLU A 20 -0.97 18.65 22.34
CA GLU A 20 -1.41 19.19 23.63
C GLU A 20 -2.69 18.53 24.15
N TRP A 21 -3.63 18.23 23.25
CA TRP A 21 -4.84 17.51 23.62
C TRP A 21 -4.54 16.08 24.08
N LEU A 22 -3.66 15.35 23.37
CA LEU A 22 -3.25 13.99 23.72
C LEU A 22 -2.51 13.96 25.06
N GLU A 23 -1.63 14.94 25.30
CA GLU A 23 -0.92 15.15 26.56
C GLU A 23 -1.91 15.34 27.73
N SER A 24 -2.97 16.13 27.52
CA SER A 24 -3.90 16.51 28.59
C SER A 24 -5.10 15.57 28.79
N ASN A 25 -5.53 14.85 27.74
CA ASN A 25 -6.83 14.14 27.74
C ASN A 25 -6.75 12.66 27.37
N ALA A 26 -5.72 12.24 26.63
CA ALA A 26 -5.62 10.87 26.12
C ALA A 26 -4.62 10.00 26.90
N GLY A 27 -4.00 10.55 27.94
CA GLY A 27 -3.07 9.83 28.79
C GLY A 27 -1.77 9.46 28.09
N LEU A 28 -1.24 10.35 27.24
CA LEU A 28 0.02 10.10 26.49
C LEU A 28 1.17 9.68 27.43
N TYR A 29 1.20 10.23 28.64
CA TYR A 29 2.22 9.91 29.65
C TYR A 29 1.71 9.03 30.80
N ASP A 30 0.47 8.57 30.78
CA ASP A 30 -0.13 7.79 31.88
C ASP A 30 0.69 6.53 32.21
N GLU A 31 1.27 5.87 31.19
CA GLU A 31 2.14 4.73 31.41
C GLU A 31 3.47 5.14 32.06
N ALA A 32 4.10 6.23 31.63
CA ALA A 32 5.35 6.70 32.24
C ALA A 32 5.13 7.11 33.71
N GLU A 33 4.03 7.82 33.98
CA GLU A 33 3.64 8.25 35.32
C GLU A 33 3.30 7.06 36.23
N ARG A 34 2.53 6.09 35.74
CA ARG A 34 2.13 4.90 36.52
C ARG A 34 3.32 4.10 37.04
N TRP A 35 4.42 4.07 36.29
CA TRP A 35 5.62 3.33 36.65
C TRP A 35 6.71 4.21 37.27
N GLY A 36 6.49 5.53 37.42
CA GLY A 36 7.50 6.46 37.93
C GLY A 36 8.78 6.49 37.08
N GLN A 37 8.65 6.25 35.77
CA GLN A 37 9.79 6.11 34.86
C GLN A 37 10.03 7.42 34.12
N GLU A 38 10.83 8.32 34.72
CA GLU A 38 11.30 9.55 34.05
C GLU A 38 11.97 9.23 32.70
N ASP A 39 12.75 8.14 32.65
CA ASP A 39 13.38 7.64 31.42
C ASP A 39 12.37 7.35 30.30
N ARG A 40 11.15 6.93 30.65
CA ARG A 40 10.11 6.59 29.68
C ARG A 40 9.48 7.85 29.10
N GLN A 41 9.23 8.87 29.93
CA GLN A 41 8.77 10.16 29.44
C GLN A 41 9.81 10.80 28.52
N GLN A 42 11.09 10.71 28.89
CA GLN A 42 12.19 11.17 28.05
C GLN A 42 12.20 10.46 26.69
N THR A 43 12.08 9.13 26.69
CA THR A 43 12.03 8.34 25.45
C THR A 43 10.86 8.76 24.55
N ILE A 44 9.67 9.00 25.14
CA ILE A 44 8.50 9.49 24.40
C ILE A 44 8.80 10.86 23.78
N ASP A 45 9.32 11.80 24.57
CA ASP A 45 9.63 13.15 24.07
C ASP A 45 10.70 13.15 22.97
N GLU A 46 11.67 12.24 23.05
CA GLU A 46 12.69 12.02 22.01
C GLU A 46 12.07 11.48 20.71
N ASP A 47 11.20 10.47 20.80
CA ASP A 47 10.49 9.89 19.65
C ASP A 47 9.58 10.95 18.99
N LEU A 48 8.88 11.76 19.80
CA LEU A 48 8.06 12.87 19.30
C LEU A 48 8.90 13.97 18.65
N ALA A 49 10.05 14.33 19.22
CA ALA A 49 10.97 15.31 18.65
C ALA A 49 11.53 14.80 17.31
N ALA A 50 11.88 13.51 17.25
CA ALA A 50 12.30 12.83 16.02
C ALA A 50 11.20 12.83 14.94
N ALA A 51 9.94 12.57 15.32
CA ALA A 51 8.81 12.63 14.40
C ALA A 51 8.59 14.06 13.87
N ALA A 52 8.65 15.07 14.73
CA ALA A 52 8.57 16.48 14.36
C ALA A 52 9.72 16.89 13.42
N ALA A 53 10.95 16.47 13.71
CA ALA A 53 12.12 16.71 12.87
C ALA A 53 11.95 16.08 11.48
N ARG A 54 11.48 14.81 11.43
CA ARG A 54 11.21 14.09 10.18
C ARG A 54 10.15 14.78 9.31
N GLY A 55 9.16 15.40 9.94
CA GLY A 55 8.14 16.21 9.28
C GLY A 55 8.57 17.65 8.96
N GLY A 56 9.81 18.04 9.27
CA GLY A 56 10.31 19.40 9.08
C GLY A 56 9.68 20.45 10.01
N ARG A 57 9.11 20.03 11.14
CA ARG A 57 8.39 20.88 12.10
C ARG A 57 9.35 21.45 13.14
N VAL A 58 10.24 22.33 12.70
CA VAL A 58 11.37 22.89 13.47
C VAL A 58 10.93 23.49 14.81
N SER A 59 9.87 24.29 14.85
CA SER A 59 9.39 24.92 16.10
C SER A 59 8.89 23.89 17.12
N LEU A 60 8.15 22.87 16.66
CA LEU A 60 7.63 21.81 17.52
C LEU A 60 8.77 20.91 18.02
N MET A 61 9.73 20.60 17.15
CA MET A 61 10.96 19.88 17.51
C MET A 61 11.74 20.62 18.61
N HIS A 62 11.98 21.93 18.47
CA HIS A 62 12.68 22.70 19.50
C HIS A 62 11.91 22.78 20.82
N ARG A 63 10.57 22.89 20.78
CA ARG A 63 9.73 22.83 21.99
C ARG A 63 9.90 21.50 22.73
N LEU A 64 9.90 20.39 22.01
CA LEU A 64 10.08 19.05 22.58
C LEU A 64 11.51 18.86 23.11
N LEU A 65 12.52 19.31 22.36
CA LEU A 65 13.91 19.28 22.80
C LEU A 65 14.15 20.09 24.08
N ALA A 66 13.42 21.18 24.29
CA ALA A 66 13.54 22.00 25.50
C ALA A 66 13.01 21.29 26.77
N ARG A 67 12.23 20.20 26.62
CA ARG A 67 11.77 19.36 27.74
C ARG A 67 12.80 18.31 28.15
N LEU A 68 13.73 17.97 27.26
CA LEU A 68 14.73 16.94 27.50
C LEU A 68 15.84 17.46 28.42
N PRO A 69 16.40 16.60 29.31
CA PRO A 69 17.48 17.00 30.20
C PRO A 69 18.74 17.43 29.43
N PRO A 70 19.58 18.30 30.04
CA PRO A 70 20.86 18.68 29.45
C PRO A 70 21.75 17.46 29.25
N HIS A 71 22.48 17.48 28.15
CA HIS A 71 22.99 16.27 27.52
C HIS A 71 24.12 15.61 28.28
N GLN A 72 24.09 14.28 28.32
CA GLN A 72 25.23 13.46 28.75
C GLN A 72 25.98 12.95 27.51
N SER A 73 27.30 12.90 27.60
CA SER A 73 28.17 12.41 26.51
C SER A 73 27.84 10.95 26.17
N GLY A 74 27.70 10.64 24.87
CA GLY A 74 27.47 9.26 24.38
C GLY A 74 26.01 8.93 24.01
N ASP A 75 25.09 9.88 24.19
CA ASP A 75 23.66 9.68 23.98
C ASP A 75 23.31 9.23 22.54
N SER A 76 22.82 8.00 22.40
CA SER A 76 22.30 7.42 21.16
C SER A 76 21.08 8.17 20.62
N CYS A 77 20.31 8.82 21.49
CA CYS A 77 19.05 9.45 21.13
C CYS A 77 19.28 10.68 20.27
N ARG A 78 20.33 11.46 20.55
CA ARG A 78 20.77 12.57 19.70
C ARG A 78 21.19 12.13 18.31
N ARG A 79 21.90 11.00 18.19
CA ARG A 79 22.29 10.44 16.90
C ARG A 79 21.08 10.01 16.09
N ARG A 80 20.06 9.44 16.74
CA ARG A 80 18.78 9.13 16.12
C ARG A 80 18.04 10.40 15.67
N LEU A 81 17.97 11.42 16.52
CA LEU A 81 17.36 12.70 16.17
C LEU A 81 18.05 13.37 14.98
N LEU A 82 19.39 13.40 14.95
CA LEU A 82 20.14 14.07 13.89
C LEU A 82 19.88 13.44 12.51
N ARG A 83 19.62 12.13 12.43
CA ARG A 83 19.14 11.47 11.19
C ARG A 83 17.82 12.10 10.73
N HIS A 84 16.86 12.20 11.63
CA HIS A 84 15.55 12.77 11.30
C HIS A 84 15.59 14.25 10.94
N VAL A 85 16.49 15.02 11.58
CA VAL A 85 16.79 16.41 11.20
C VAL A 85 17.38 16.48 9.80
N ALA A 86 18.35 15.61 9.46
CA ALA A 86 18.94 15.55 8.14
C ALA A 86 17.87 15.31 7.06
N LEU A 87 16.90 14.44 7.35
CA LEU A 87 15.79 14.08 6.44
C LEU A 87 14.75 15.20 6.29
N GLY A 88 14.26 15.79 7.38
CA GLY A 88 13.09 16.69 7.32
C GLY A 88 13.35 18.19 7.51
N CYS A 89 14.41 18.58 8.23
CA CYS A 89 14.64 19.98 8.61
C CYS A 89 15.55 20.73 7.62
N PRO A 90 15.43 22.06 7.46
CA PRO A 90 16.35 22.85 6.63
C PRO A 90 17.82 22.77 7.08
N LEU A 91 18.75 23.02 6.15
CA LEU A 91 20.20 22.98 6.35
C LEU A 91 20.70 23.84 7.53
N PRO A 92 20.21 25.07 7.80
CA PRO A 92 20.66 25.83 8.97
C PRO A 92 20.42 25.07 10.28
N VAL A 93 19.22 24.50 10.45
CA VAL A 93 18.87 23.72 11.65
C VAL A 93 19.72 22.46 11.75
N PHE A 94 19.94 21.77 10.62
CA PHE A 94 20.80 20.60 10.57
C PHE A 94 22.25 20.94 10.95
N ARG A 95 22.79 22.05 10.42
CA ARG A 95 24.15 22.53 10.72
C ARG A 95 24.30 22.87 12.21
N ASP A 96 23.39 23.65 12.77
CA ASP A 96 23.45 24.08 14.17
C ASP A 96 23.45 22.87 15.13
N LEU A 97 22.54 21.92 14.91
CA LEU A 97 22.45 20.71 15.74
C LEU A 97 23.64 19.78 15.52
N ALA A 98 24.15 19.69 14.30
CA ALA A 98 25.31 18.87 14.02
C ALA A 98 26.62 19.44 14.58
N GLU A 99 26.79 20.76 14.58
CA GLU A 99 27.94 21.41 15.22
C GLU A 99 27.94 21.19 16.73
N GLN A 100 26.77 21.32 17.37
CA GLN A 100 26.61 20.96 18.78
C GLN A 100 26.92 19.49 19.04
N TRP A 101 26.52 18.60 18.12
CA TRP A 101 26.77 17.18 18.26
C TRP A 101 28.25 16.81 18.05
N ARG A 102 28.92 17.43 17.07
CA ARG A 102 30.33 17.19 16.78
C ARG A 102 31.24 17.49 17.97
N GLN A 103 30.87 18.47 18.80
CA GLN A 103 31.59 18.77 20.05
C GLN A 103 31.50 17.64 21.08
N LEU A 104 30.52 16.74 20.94
CA LEU A 104 30.30 15.58 21.81
C LEU A 104 30.88 14.28 21.24
N GLU A 105 31.29 14.25 19.97
CA GLU A 105 31.90 13.07 19.38
C GLU A 105 33.31 12.90 19.96
N PRO A 106 33.66 11.71 20.51
CA PRO A 106 34.99 11.50 21.05
C PRO A 106 36.06 11.69 19.97
N PRO A 107 37.23 12.29 20.29
CA PRO A 107 38.31 12.46 19.34
C PRO A 107 38.72 11.11 18.75
N GLN A 108 39.04 11.11 17.44
CA GLN A 108 39.21 9.91 16.63
C GLN A 108 40.05 8.82 17.33
N PRO A 109 39.53 7.59 17.49
CA PRO A 109 40.33 6.52 18.01
C PRO A 109 41.25 6.02 16.90
N GLY A 110 42.57 6.12 17.12
CA GLY A 110 43.57 5.38 16.37
C GLY A 110 43.49 3.85 16.53
N GLU A 111 42.41 3.33 17.13
CA GLU A 111 42.20 1.91 17.41
C GLU A 111 40.76 1.51 17.09
N ALA A 112 40.62 0.48 16.25
CA ALA A 112 39.37 -0.08 15.76
C ALA A 112 38.57 -0.79 16.87
N THR A 113 37.99 -0.03 17.80
CA THR A 113 37.08 -0.55 18.83
C THR A 113 35.64 -0.69 18.30
N VAL A 114 34.82 -1.52 18.97
CA VAL A 114 33.39 -1.72 18.65
C VAL A 114 32.62 -0.38 18.63
N ALA A 115 33.02 0.59 19.45
CA ALA A 115 32.47 1.95 19.46
C ALA A 115 32.69 2.68 18.13
N ALA A 116 33.86 2.49 17.47
CA ALA A 116 34.14 3.09 16.17
C ALA A 116 33.18 2.57 15.09
N ARG A 117 32.79 1.28 15.13
CA ARG A 117 31.80 0.72 14.21
C ARG A 117 30.40 1.31 14.39
N ALA A 118 29.92 1.44 15.64
CA ALA A 118 28.62 2.03 15.92
C ALA A 118 28.54 3.51 15.49
N VAL A 119 29.58 4.29 15.78
CA VAL A 119 29.70 5.69 15.32
C VAL A 119 29.69 5.78 13.79
N THR A 120 30.33 4.82 13.11
CA THR A 120 30.37 4.81 11.65
C THR A 120 29.01 4.45 11.04
N SER A 121 28.27 3.50 11.64
CA SER A 121 26.90 3.17 11.19
C SER A 121 25.95 4.37 11.30
N ASP A 122 26.01 5.10 12.42
CA ASP A 122 25.16 6.26 12.65
C ASP A 122 25.50 7.41 11.69
N GLY A 123 26.79 7.63 11.41
CA GLY A 123 27.26 8.60 10.43
C GLY A 123 26.81 8.29 9.00
N VAL A 124 26.91 7.02 8.60
CA VAL A 124 26.37 6.54 7.32
C VAL A 124 24.85 6.74 7.27
N ALA A 125 24.13 6.46 8.36
CA ALA A 125 22.70 6.71 8.42
C ALA A 125 22.35 8.21 8.26
N ILE A 126 23.12 9.12 8.86
CA ILE A 126 22.92 10.57 8.67
C ILE A 126 23.15 10.97 7.21
N LEU A 127 24.21 10.48 6.57
CA LEU A 127 24.50 10.70 5.15
C LEU A 127 23.32 10.26 4.27
N LEU A 128 22.77 9.09 4.54
CA LEU A 128 21.69 8.51 3.76
C LEU A 128 20.33 9.20 4.02
N PHE A 129 20.08 9.68 5.24
CA PHE A 129 18.91 10.51 5.54
C PHE A 129 19.01 11.89 4.88
N ALA A 130 20.20 12.50 4.83
CA ALA A 130 20.44 13.73 4.09
C ALA A 130 20.15 13.53 2.60
N LEU A 131 20.58 12.40 2.01
CA LEU A 131 20.26 12.04 0.63
C LEU A 131 18.75 11.83 0.42
N GLY A 132 18.03 11.29 1.40
CA GLY A 132 16.58 11.15 1.36
C GLY A 132 15.81 12.43 1.67
N SER A 133 16.50 13.56 1.91
CA SER A 133 15.87 14.75 2.46
C SER A 133 14.82 15.37 1.53
N ARG A 134 13.69 15.79 2.10
CA ARG A 134 12.59 16.45 1.38
C ARG A 134 12.85 17.92 1.08
N THR A 135 13.88 18.50 1.69
CA THR A 135 14.22 19.90 1.50
C THR A 135 15.14 20.06 0.28
N PRO A 136 15.09 21.20 -0.43
CA PRO A 136 15.85 21.39 -1.67
C PRO A 136 17.37 21.47 -1.45
N ASP A 137 17.81 21.69 -0.22
CA ASP A 137 19.22 21.77 0.21
C ASP A 137 19.83 20.41 0.60
N TRP A 138 19.23 19.30 0.12
CA TRP A 138 19.69 17.95 0.41
C TRP A 138 21.14 17.72 -0.02
N LYS A 139 21.57 18.35 -1.12
CA LYS A 139 22.91 18.20 -1.67
C LYS A 139 23.95 18.80 -0.72
N GLU A 140 23.68 20.01 -0.24
CA GLU A 140 24.51 20.73 0.72
C GLU A 140 24.60 20.00 2.06
N LYS A 141 23.51 19.33 2.49
CA LYS A 141 23.55 18.46 3.66
C LYS A 141 24.46 17.25 3.45
N VAL A 142 24.36 16.60 2.29
CA VAL A 142 25.25 15.48 1.93
C VAL A 142 26.71 15.94 1.89
N GLU A 143 26.98 17.10 1.28
CA GLU A 143 28.33 17.69 1.24
C GLU A 143 28.84 18.01 2.64
N LEU A 144 28.00 18.56 3.52
CA LEU A 144 28.35 18.86 4.90
C LEU A 144 28.74 17.59 5.67
N VAL A 145 27.95 16.51 5.53
CA VAL A 145 28.24 15.22 6.17
C VAL A 145 29.54 14.59 5.63
N LEU A 146 29.73 14.62 4.31
CA LEU A 146 30.97 14.12 3.68
C LEU A 146 32.19 14.97 4.03
N ALA A 147 32.03 16.27 4.26
CA ALA A 147 33.09 17.15 4.73
C ALA A 147 33.53 16.80 6.16
N TRP A 148 32.63 16.28 6.99
CA TRP A 148 33.00 15.75 8.31
C TRP A 148 33.76 14.44 8.20
N ARG A 149 33.25 13.52 7.36
CA ARG A 149 33.77 12.16 7.21
C ARG A 149 33.67 11.68 5.75
N PRO A 150 34.75 11.84 4.95
CA PRO A 150 34.74 11.45 3.55
C PRO A 150 34.66 9.93 3.36
N ASP A 151 35.00 9.15 4.40
CA ASP A 151 34.97 7.69 4.42
C ASP A 151 33.57 7.09 4.54
N TYR A 152 32.55 7.85 4.96
CA TYR A 152 31.19 7.32 5.12
C TYR A 152 30.63 6.69 3.84
N LEU A 153 30.97 7.21 2.67
CA LEU A 153 30.49 6.64 1.41
C LEU A 153 31.14 5.27 1.14
N ALA A 154 32.44 5.14 1.41
CA ALA A 154 33.15 3.86 1.30
C ALA A 154 32.64 2.84 2.34
N VAL A 155 32.31 3.28 3.55
CA VAL A 155 31.75 2.38 4.57
C VAL A 155 30.33 1.95 4.21
N ALA A 156 29.49 2.86 3.70
CA ALA A 156 28.16 2.54 3.21
C ALA A 156 28.19 1.46 2.11
N GLU A 157 29.25 1.46 1.28
CA GLU A 157 29.44 0.44 0.24
C GLU A 157 29.86 -0.92 0.78
N GLN A 158 30.70 -0.94 1.81
CA GLN A 158 31.20 -2.16 2.42
C GLN A 158 30.14 -2.85 3.27
N ASP A 159 29.33 -2.07 3.99
CA ASP A 159 28.29 -2.58 4.87
C ASP A 159 26.92 -2.59 4.19
N ARG A 160 26.67 -3.67 3.45
CA ARG A 160 25.38 -3.89 2.77
C ARG A 160 24.20 -3.97 3.74
N ASN A 161 24.43 -4.40 4.99
CA ASN A 161 23.35 -4.54 5.96
C ASN A 161 22.82 -3.17 6.33
N ILE A 162 23.69 -2.17 6.50
CA ILE A 162 23.29 -0.78 6.73
C ILE A 162 22.36 -0.30 5.60
N LEU A 163 22.77 -0.46 4.34
CA LEU A 163 21.94 -0.04 3.18
C LEU A 163 20.55 -0.69 3.15
N VAL A 164 20.48 -1.94 3.62
CA VAL A 164 19.31 -2.82 3.60
C VAL A 164 18.36 -2.59 4.77
N GLU A 165 18.88 -2.49 5.99
CA GLU A 165 18.11 -2.45 7.25
C GLU A 165 17.28 -1.19 7.38
N HIS A 166 17.76 -0.07 6.84
CA HIS A 166 17.09 1.22 7.04
C HIS A 166 16.31 1.70 5.81
N ASN A 167 16.14 0.84 4.80
CA ASN A 167 15.41 1.14 3.56
C ASN A 167 15.82 2.51 2.96
N PHE A 168 17.12 2.83 3.01
CA PHE A 168 17.59 4.21 2.83
C PHE A 168 17.31 4.76 1.45
N PHE A 169 17.58 3.96 0.42
CA PHE A 169 17.25 4.36 -0.94
C PHE A 169 15.74 4.44 -1.15
N GLY A 170 14.91 3.82 -0.31
CA GLY A 170 13.46 4.05 -0.31
C GLY A 170 13.10 5.50 -0.01
N TRP A 171 13.79 6.16 0.93
CA TRP A 171 13.56 7.59 1.23
C TRP A 171 13.98 8.49 0.07
N ALA A 172 15.13 8.21 -0.54
CA ALA A 172 15.61 8.94 -1.71
C ALA A 172 14.73 8.69 -2.95
N ALA A 173 14.28 7.45 -3.16
CA ALA A 173 13.41 7.05 -4.26
C ALA A 173 11.99 7.60 -4.12
N ALA A 174 11.56 7.90 -2.90
CA ALA A 174 10.31 8.63 -2.66
C ALA A 174 10.40 10.12 -3.01
N GLN A 175 11.59 10.66 -3.34
CA GLN A 175 11.73 12.05 -3.77
C GLN A 175 11.55 12.18 -5.29
N PRO A 176 10.89 13.24 -5.78
CA PRO A 176 10.66 13.43 -7.22
C PRO A 176 11.95 13.66 -8.02
N ASP A 177 13.04 14.07 -7.36
CA ASP A 177 14.36 14.30 -7.95
C ASP A 177 15.34 13.14 -7.71
N PHE A 178 14.83 11.91 -7.51
CA PHE A 178 15.64 10.74 -7.20
C PHE A 178 16.75 10.48 -8.23
N GLU A 179 16.45 10.64 -9.52
CA GLU A 179 17.44 10.51 -10.59
C GLU A 179 18.61 11.50 -10.44
N GLN A 180 18.33 12.75 -10.05
CA GLN A 180 19.36 13.76 -9.81
C GLN A 180 20.23 13.40 -8.59
N ARG A 181 19.60 12.91 -7.52
CA ARG A 181 20.29 12.44 -6.31
C ARG A 181 21.22 11.28 -6.61
N LEU A 182 20.74 10.32 -7.41
CA LEU A 182 21.56 9.19 -7.82
C LEU A 182 22.69 9.60 -8.76
N ARG A 183 22.41 10.47 -9.75
CA ARG A 183 23.45 11.04 -10.61
C ARG A 183 24.53 11.71 -9.79
N TYR A 184 24.16 12.48 -8.76
CA TYR A 184 25.12 13.14 -7.89
C TYR A 184 26.04 12.15 -7.17
N LEU A 185 25.48 11.08 -6.58
CA LEU A 185 26.27 10.03 -5.93
C LEU A 185 27.19 9.29 -6.91
N VAL A 186 26.64 8.88 -8.06
CA VAL A 186 27.34 8.05 -9.04
C VAL A 186 28.41 8.84 -9.81
N SER A 187 28.13 10.09 -10.20
CA SER A 187 29.05 10.91 -10.98
C SER A 187 30.13 11.61 -10.15
N GLY A 188 29.81 11.99 -8.91
CA GLY A 188 30.67 12.86 -8.12
C GLY A 188 31.58 12.14 -7.14
N LYS A 189 31.24 10.91 -6.71
CA LYS A 189 31.84 10.31 -5.50
C LYS A 189 32.16 8.82 -5.61
N CYS A 190 32.19 8.24 -6.81
CA CYS A 190 32.56 6.84 -7.07
C CYS A 190 31.70 5.81 -6.33
N ALA A 191 30.37 5.95 -6.39
CA ALA A 191 29.46 4.92 -5.91
C ALA A 191 29.79 3.54 -6.52
N GLY A 192 30.31 2.64 -5.71
CA GLY A 192 30.60 1.25 -6.04
C GLY A 192 29.33 0.45 -6.35
N ALA A 193 29.53 -0.81 -6.75
CA ALA A 193 28.43 -1.69 -7.17
C ALA A 193 27.33 -1.89 -6.10
N GLY A 194 27.68 -1.78 -4.81
CA GLY A 194 26.71 -1.90 -3.71
C GLY A 194 25.68 -0.77 -3.68
N VAL A 195 26.12 0.48 -3.84
CA VAL A 195 25.23 1.65 -3.91
C VAL A 195 24.34 1.59 -5.14
N ALA A 196 24.89 1.22 -6.30
CA ALA A 196 24.11 1.05 -7.52
C ALA A 196 23.04 -0.05 -7.38
N GLN A 197 23.37 -1.19 -6.76
CA GLN A 197 22.43 -2.26 -6.51
C GLN A 197 21.30 -1.83 -5.58
N ALA A 198 21.62 -1.16 -4.47
CA ALA A 198 20.63 -0.69 -3.51
C ALA A 198 19.72 0.41 -4.13
N ALA A 199 20.30 1.30 -4.94
CA ALA A 199 19.54 2.27 -5.73
C ALA A 199 18.62 1.60 -6.75
N ALA A 200 19.08 0.55 -7.45
CA ALA A 200 18.25 -0.20 -8.39
C ALA A 200 17.06 -0.86 -7.69
N VAL A 201 17.26 -1.44 -6.49
CA VAL A 201 16.18 -2.05 -5.70
C VAL A 201 15.15 -1.00 -5.29
N ALA A 202 15.59 0.18 -4.85
CA ALA A 202 14.66 1.24 -4.47
C ALA A 202 13.94 1.86 -5.67
N ALA A 203 14.64 2.08 -6.79
CA ALA A 203 14.03 2.52 -8.03
C ALA A 203 12.96 1.53 -8.50
N ALA A 204 13.27 0.23 -8.42
CA ALA A 204 12.32 -0.84 -8.72
C ALA A 204 11.12 -0.85 -7.78
N GLY A 205 11.33 -0.61 -6.49
CA GLY A 205 10.24 -0.49 -5.50
C GLY A 205 9.36 0.75 -5.71
N ALA A 206 9.95 1.83 -6.21
CA ALA A 206 9.26 3.10 -6.49
C ALA A 206 8.67 3.19 -7.91
N GLY A 207 8.95 2.22 -8.79
CA GLY A 207 8.54 2.29 -10.19
C GLY A 207 9.30 3.33 -11.02
N ASP A 208 10.45 3.80 -10.56
CA ASP A 208 11.26 4.82 -11.26
C ASP A 208 12.07 4.19 -12.41
N HIS A 209 11.41 4.09 -13.56
CA HIS A 209 11.99 3.53 -14.77
C HIS A 209 13.18 4.36 -15.30
N ALA A 210 13.16 5.69 -15.11
CA ALA A 210 14.23 6.57 -15.59
C ALA A 210 15.55 6.30 -14.84
N VAL A 211 15.47 6.06 -13.53
CA VAL A 211 16.64 5.67 -12.74
C VAL A 211 17.19 4.31 -13.15
N LEU A 212 16.31 3.33 -13.38
CA LEU A 212 16.74 2.01 -13.85
C LEU A 212 17.41 2.09 -15.23
N GLU A 213 16.89 2.92 -16.12
CA GLU A 213 17.48 3.22 -17.43
C GLU A 213 18.85 3.89 -17.31
N PHE A 214 18.98 4.87 -16.41
CA PHE A 214 20.25 5.51 -16.11
C PHE A 214 21.30 4.49 -15.61
N LEU A 215 20.92 3.63 -14.68
CA LEU A 215 21.79 2.56 -14.17
C LEU A 215 22.12 1.52 -15.24
N ARG A 216 21.17 1.21 -16.14
CA ARG A 216 21.38 0.34 -17.30
C ARG A 216 22.44 0.91 -18.23
N GLY A 217 22.32 2.19 -18.62
CA GLY A 217 23.27 2.87 -19.49
C GLY A 217 24.70 2.93 -18.94
N ARG A 218 24.87 2.83 -17.62
CA ARG A 218 26.19 2.75 -16.97
C ARG A 218 26.70 1.32 -16.75
N GLY A 219 25.94 0.28 -17.11
CA GLY A 219 26.28 -1.10 -16.81
C GLY A 219 26.31 -1.41 -15.30
N GLN A 220 25.60 -0.61 -14.49
CA GLN A 220 25.59 -0.69 -13.03
C GLN A 220 24.38 -1.45 -12.46
N LEU A 221 23.39 -1.79 -13.28
CA LEU A 221 22.41 -2.80 -12.90
C LEU A 221 23.13 -4.13 -12.67
N PRO A 222 22.77 -4.95 -11.68
CA PRO A 222 23.39 -6.25 -11.54
C PRO A 222 23.08 -7.16 -12.75
N SER A 223 23.98 -8.09 -13.05
CA SER A 223 23.73 -9.14 -14.05
C SER A 223 23.39 -10.38 -13.26
N TRP A 224 22.22 -10.94 -13.57
CA TRP A 224 21.81 -12.18 -12.95
C TRP A 224 22.00 -13.29 -13.95
N ALA A 225 22.87 -14.22 -13.59
CA ALA A 225 23.06 -15.48 -14.27
C ALA A 225 22.51 -16.57 -13.36
N ALA A 226 21.51 -17.31 -13.83
CA ALA A 226 21.06 -18.52 -13.18
C ALA A 226 21.03 -19.63 -14.24
N ASP A 227 21.73 -20.73 -13.97
CA ASP A 227 21.84 -21.92 -14.86
C ASP A 227 22.23 -21.60 -16.31
N GLY A 228 23.15 -20.65 -16.51
CA GLY A 228 23.66 -20.26 -17.83
C GLY A 228 22.77 -19.30 -18.63
N ARG A 229 21.56 -18.99 -18.16
CA ARG A 229 20.73 -17.91 -18.70
C ARG A 229 21.09 -16.61 -17.99
N THR A 230 21.69 -15.69 -18.75
CA THR A 230 21.99 -14.34 -18.28
C THR A 230 20.90 -13.41 -18.75
N LEU A 231 20.39 -12.60 -17.82
CA LEU A 231 19.54 -11.47 -18.20
C LEU A 231 20.41 -10.47 -18.96
N ASP A 232 20.21 -10.41 -20.28
CA ASP A 232 20.85 -9.38 -21.10
C ASP A 232 20.26 -8.02 -20.72
N ARG A 233 21.06 -7.24 -20.00
CA ARG A 233 20.65 -5.92 -19.49
C ARG A 233 20.26 -4.98 -20.63
N GLY A 234 20.85 -5.13 -21.83
CA GLY A 234 20.59 -4.24 -22.96
C GLY A 234 19.24 -4.48 -23.63
N THR A 235 18.72 -5.70 -23.58
CA THR A 235 17.50 -6.10 -24.28
C THR A 235 16.33 -6.40 -23.35
N ALA A 236 16.59 -6.70 -22.07
CA ALA A 236 15.55 -6.98 -21.10
C ALA A 236 14.64 -5.76 -20.85
N PRO A 237 13.31 -5.96 -20.73
CA PRO A 237 12.40 -4.91 -20.32
C PRO A 237 12.78 -4.33 -18.94
N VAL A 238 12.61 -3.02 -18.76
CA VAL A 238 13.01 -2.33 -17.51
C VAL A 238 12.29 -2.89 -16.29
N CYS A 239 10.99 -3.19 -16.40
CA CYS A 239 10.23 -3.81 -15.31
C CYS A 239 10.75 -5.21 -14.94
N VAL A 240 11.33 -5.96 -15.89
CA VAL A 240 12.00 -7.23 -15.60
C VAL A 240 13.30 -6.98 -14.82
N LEU A 241 14.09 -5.98 -15.21
CA LEU A 241 15.29 -5.58 -14.47
C LEU A 241 14.93 -5.14 -13.04
N ALA A 242 13.83 -4.40 -12.90
CA ALA A 242 13.28 -3.94 -11.62
C ALA A 242 12.93 -5.13 -10.71
N ALA A 243 12.07 -6.03 -11.19
CA ALA A 243 11.65 -7.22 -10.46
C ALA A 243 12.85 -8.11 -10.10
N THR A 244 13.82 -8.25 -11.01
CA THR A 244 15.03 -9.04 -10.77
C THR A 244 15.88 -8.42 -9.66
N ALA A 245 16.01 -7.09 -9.62
CA ALA A 245 16.73 -6.39 -8.54
C ALA A 245 16.12 -6.69 -7.18
N VAL A 246 14.80 -6.58 -7.05
CA VAL A 246 14.07 -6.84 -5.80
C VAL A 246 14.24 -8.29 -5.36
N VAL A 247 14.01 -9.26 -6.25
CA VAL A 247 14.10 -10.69 -5.93
C VAL A 247 15.52 -11.11 -5.57
N ALA A 248 16.53 -10.57 -6.26
CA ALA A 248 17.92 -10.84 -5.93
C ALA A 248 18.32 -10.28 -4.57
N ALA A 249 17.86 -9.08 -4.21
CA ALA A 249 18.10 -8.51 -2.89
C ALA A 249 17.43 -9.35 -1.79
N ALA A 250 16.19 -9.82 -2.00
CA ALA A 250 15.50 -10.71 -1.07
C ALA A 250 16.22 -12.06 -0.93
N THR A 251 16.65 -12.64 -2.05
CA THR A 251 17.40 -13.91 -2.09
C THR A 251 18.76 -13.80 -1.38
N ALA A 252 19.42 -12.64 -1.44
CA ALA A 252 20.67 -12.42 -0.72
C ALA A 252 20.48 -12.37 0.80
N ARG A 253 19.32 -11.91 1.30
CA ARG A 253 18.97 -11.93 2.73
C ARG A 253 18.57 -13.33 3.20
N HIS A 254 17.87 -14.06 2.34
CA HIS A 254 17.33 -15.38 2.64
C HIS A 254 17.69 -16.34 1.50
N PRO A 255 18.91 -16.91 1.51
CA PRO A 255 19.31 -17.86 0.48
C PRO A 255 18.33 -19.05 0.50
N PRO A 256 17.76 -19.45 -0.66
CA PRO A 256 16.82 -20.53 -0.71
C PRO A 256 17.47 -21.82 -0.22
N SER A 257 16.73 -22.59 0.58
CA SER A 257 17.05 -23.99 0.86
C SER A 257 17.15 -24.76 -0.47
N GLU A 258 18.16 -25.63 -0.61
CA GLU A 258 18.55 -26.35 -1.83
C GLU A 258 17.36 -26.88 -2.65
N ALA A 259 16.91 -26.10 -3.63
CA ALA A 259 15.87 -26.51 -4.56
C ALA A 259 16.49 -27.21 -5.77
N ALA A 260 15.83 -28.27 -6.26
CA ALA A 260 16.29 -29.08 -7.38
C ALA A 260 16.43 -28.32 -8.73
N ASN A 261 15.91 -27.09 -8.83
CA ASN A 261 16.10 -26.21 -9.98
C ASN A 261 16.15 -24.73 -9.54
N PRO A 262 17.33 -24.22 -9.16
CA PRO A 262 17.47 -22.89 -8.57
C PRO A 262 17.16 -21.78 -9.58
N ALA A 263 17.48 -21.92 -10.87
CA ALA A 263 17.16 -20.86 -11.84
C ALA A 263 15.67 -20.75 -12.14
N ARG A 264 14.99 -21.88 -12.37
CA ARG A 264 13.54 -21.83 -12.60
C ARG A 264 12.83 -21.19 -11.41
N GLY A 265 13.18 -21.62 -10.19
CA GLY A 265 12.64 -21.03 -8.95
C GLY A 265 12.95 -19.53 -8.82
N PHE A 266 14.14 -19.10 -9.20
CA PHE A 266 14.50 -17.68 -9.22
C PHE A 266 13.64 -16.88 -10.21
N TRP A 267 13.56 -17.31 -11.49
CA TRP A 267 12.80 -16.60 -12.51
C TRP A 267 11.30 -16.61 -12.26
N SER A 268 10.74 -17.67 -11.66
CA SER A 268 9.34 -17.69 -11.23
C SER A 268 9.05 -16.64 -10.15
N ARG A 269 9.98 -16.39 -9.22
CA ARG A 269 9.84 -15.30 -8.24
C ARG A 269 9.96 -13.92 -8.90
N VAL A 270 10.84 -13.78 -9.90
CA VAL A 270 10.93 -12.55 -10.70
C VAL A 270 9.62 -12.29 -11.46
N PHE A 271 9.02 -13.33 -12.03
CA PHE A 271 7.71 -13.27 -12.68
C PHE A 271 6.62 -12.82 -11.71
N GLU A 272 6.53 -13.44 -10.54
CA GLU A 272 5.58 -13.05 -9.50
C GLU A 272 5.76 -11.59 -9.08
N GLN A 273 6.99 -11.16 -8.84
CA GLN A 273 7.28 -9.77 -8.48
C GLN A 273 6.90 -8.79 -9.60
N ALA A 274 7.25 -9.10 -10.86
CA ALA A 274 6.90 -8.28 -12.02
C ALA A 274 5.38 -8.18 -12.20
N ALA A 275 4.67 -9.31 -12.07
CA ALA A 275 3.21 -9.34 -12.18
C ALA A 275 2.54 -8.50 -11.08
N ARG A 276 2.99 -8.60 -9.81
CA ARG A 276 2.50 -7.75 -8.71
C ARG A 276 2.77 -6.26 -8.91
N GLN A 277 3.83 -5.93 -9.63
CA GLN A 277 4.16 -4.55 -10.01
C GLN A 277 3.38 -4.07 -11.25
N GLY A 278 2.47 -4.88 -11.80
CA GLY A 278 1.69 -4.52 -12.97
C GLY A 278 2.51 -4.49 -14.26
N ALA A 279 3.59 -5.28 -14.36
CA ALA A 279 4.37 -5.39 -15.58
C ALA A 279 3.49 -5.77 -16.78
N ASP A 280 3.80 -5.24 -17.96
CA ASP A 280 3.01 -5.50 -19.17
C ASP A 280 3.10 -6.97 -19.66
N MET A 281 2.23 -7.32 -20.61
CA MET A 281 2.19 -8.68 -21.15
C MET A 281 3.51 -9.07 -21.86
N ALA A 282 4.20 -8.13 -22.50
CA ALA A 282 5.44 -8.42 -23.22
C ALA A 282 6.55 -8.82 -22.24
N ALA A 283 6.65 -8.14 -21.10
CA ALA A 283 7.58 -8.46 -20.02
C ALA A 283 7.30 -9.82 -19.38
N LEU A 284 6.02 -10.13 -19.09
CA LEU A 284 5.64 -11.42 -18.53
C LEU A 284 5.92 -12.57 -19.53
N ARG A 285 5.66 -12.36 -20.81
CA ARG A 285 6.01 -13.33 -21.87
C ARG A 285 7.51 -13.51 -22.01
N TYR A 286 8.29 -12.42 -21.94
CA TYR A 286 9.76 -12.50 -21.94
C TYR A 286 10.27 -13.39 -20.80
N LEU A 287 9.77 -13.17 -19.58
CA LEU A 287 10.13 -14.00 -18.42
C LEU A 287 9.79 -15.49 -18.62
N HIS A 288 8.59 -15.78 -19.12
CA HIS A 288 8.16 -17.15 -19.35
C HIS A 288 8.91 -17.82 -20.51
N GLU A 289 8.88 -17.21 -21.69
CA GLU A 289 9.35 -17.80 -22.95
C GLU A 289 10.89 -17.78 -23.04
N GLN A 290 11.56 -16.71 -22.61
CA GLN A 290 13.02 -16.58 -22.72
C GLN A 290 13.76 -17.08 -21.49
N LEU A 291 13.24 -16.80 -20.29
CA LEU A 291 13.92 -17.16 -19.04
C LEU A 291 13.38 -18.46 -18.42
N GLY A 292 12.26 -18.98 -18.90
CA GLY A 292 11.66 -20.22 -18.41
C GLY A 292 10.97 -20.06 -17.06
N ALA A 293 10.52 -18.84 -16.73
CA ALA A 293 9.73 -18.59 -15.53
C ALA A 293 8.40 -19.36 -15.60
N GLU A 294 7.95 -19.87 -14.45
CA GLU A 294 6.62 -20.46 -14.34
C GLU A 294 5.56 -19.36 -14.28
N VAL A 295 4.49 -19.52 -15.06
CA VAL A 295 3.37 -18.58 -15.05
C VAL A 295 2.57 -18.78 -13.77
N GLN A 296 2.51 -17.72 -12.96
CA GLN A 296 1.73 -17.71 -11.72
C GLN A 296 0.44 -16.91 -11.91
N LEU A 297 -0.71 -17.55 -11.72
CA LEU A 297 -2.02 -16.92 -11.96
C LEU A 297 -2.43 -15.92 -10.87
N GLN A 298 -2.07 -16.19 -9.61
CA GLN A 298 -2.47 -15.36 -8.47
C GLN A 298 -1.91 -13.92 -8.55
N PRO A 299 -0.59 -13.69 -8.77
CA PRO A 299 -0.06 -12.33 -8.93
C PRO A 299 -0.70 -11.53 -10.07
N ILE A 300 -1.08 -12.21 -11.16
CA ILE A 300 -1.78 -11.60 -12.30
C ILE A 300 -3.22 -11.24 -11.90
N ALA A 301 -3.87 -12.07 -11.10
CA ALA A 301 -5.20 -11.75 -10.58
C ALA A 301 -5.18 -10.54 -9.64
N GLU A 302 -4.13 -10.41 -8.83
CA GLU A 302 -3.94 -9.30 -7.89
C GLU A 302 -3.73 -7.96 -8.62
N ALA A 303 -2.82 -7.89 -9.61
CA ALA A 303 -2.38 -6.61 -10.17
C ALA A 303 -2.43 -6.50 -11.71
N GLY A 304 -2.67 -7.60 -12.41
CA GLY A 304 -2.63 -7.66 -13.87
C GLY A 304 -3.93 -7.27 -14.57
N SER A 305 -3.90 -7.26 -15.90
CA SER A 305 -5.06 -7.04 -16.76
C SER A 305 -5.84 -8.33 -17.04
N ALA A 306 -7.07 -8.20 -17.52
CA ALA A 306 -7.86 -9.34 -17.98
C ALA A 306 -7.17 -10.08 -19.14
N GLU A 307 -6.54 -9.37 -20.08
CA GLU A 307 -5.81 -10.02 -21.18
C GLU A 307 -4.59 -10.81 -20.69
N GLN A 308 -3.90 -10.31 -19.67
CA GLN A 308 -2.78 -11.03 -19.05
C GLN A 308 -3.26 -12.32 -18.37
N LEU A 309 -4.40 -12.26 -17.67
CA LEU A 309 -4.99 -13.46 -17.08
C LEU A 309 -5.42 -14.47 -18.15
N GLU A 310 -6.04 -14.02 -19.25
CA GLU A 310 -6.43 -14.89 -20.36
C GLU A 310 -5.22 -15.61 -20.97
N TRP A 311 -4.15 -14.87 -21.26
CA TRP A 311 -2.90 -15.46 -21.73
C TRP A 311 -2.36 -16.49 -20.75
N ALA A 312 -2.30 -16.15 -19.46
CA ALA A 312 -1.75 -17.01 -18.42
C ALA A 312 -2.56 -18.31 -18.25
N LEU A 313 -3.89 -18.24 -18.34
CA LEU A 313 -4.78 -19.41 -18.36
C LEU A 313 -4.52 -20.28 -19.61
N GLY A 314 -4.28 -19.66 -20.76
CA GLY A 314 -3.90 -20.36 -21.98
C GLY A 314 -2.58 -21.13 -21.84
N VAL A 315 -1.56 -20.51 -21.22
CA VAL A 315 -0.28 -21.17 -20.93
C VAL A 315 -0.47 -22.35 -19.96
N ALA A 316 -1.24 -22.16 -18.89
CA ALA A 316 -1.52 -23.21 -17.92
C ALA A 316 -2.25 -24.41 -18.55
N ALA A 317 -3.18 -24.17 -19.48
CA ALA A 317 -3.88 -25.22 -20.21
C ALA A 317 -2.97 -25.95 -21.22
N GLY A 318 -1.98 -25.27 -21.80
CA GLY A 318 -1.08 -25.84 -22.82
C GLY A 318 0.10 -26.65 -22.26
N GLY A 319 0.53 -26.39 -21.01
CA GLY A 319 1.70 -27.03 -20.41
C GLY A 319 1.51 -28.50 -19.99
N ALA A 320 0.27 -28.97 -19.86
CA ALA A 320 -0.05 -30.36 -19.55
C ALA A 320 0.01 -31.21 -20.83
N GLY A 321 1.20 -31.71 -21.17
CA GLY A 321 1.45 -32.46 -22.41
C GLY A 321 0.34 -33.46 -22.80
N GLY A 322 -0.47 -33.08 -23.79
CA GLY A 322 -1.36 -33.96 -24.55
C GLY A 322 -2.63 -34.50 -23.87
N ALA A 323 -2.77 -34.36 -22.55
CA ALA A 323 -4.02 -34.72 -21.87
C ALA A 323 -5.01 -33.55 -21.99
N ALA A 324 -6.25 -33.83 -22.40
CA ALA A 324 -7.31 -32.86 -22.64
C ALA A 324 -7.27 -31.72 -21.61
N ALA A 325 -7.16 -30.47 -22.09
CA ALA A 325 -6.97 -29.27 -21.31
C ALA A 325 -7.98 -29.16 -20.16
N GLN A 326 -7.63 -29.70 -19.00
CA GLN A 326 -8.37 -29.48 -17.77
C GLN A 326 -7.97 -28.09 -17.29
N GLY A 327 -8.95 -27.19 -17.26
CA GLY A 327 -8.76 -25.88 -16.66
C GLY A 327 -8.28 -26.00 -15.20
N PRO A 328 -7.85 -24.88 -14.60
CA PRO A 328 -7.46 -24.88 -13.19
C PRO A 328 -8.56 -25.50 -12.33
N GLU A 329 -8.17 -26.25 -11.29
CA GLU A 329 -9.10 -26.86 -10.34
C GLU A 329 -10.11 -25.81 -9.83
N PRO A 330 -11.40 -26.15 -9.61
CA PRO A 330 -12.40 -25.21 -9.09
C PRO A 330 -11.96 -24.46 -7.82
N ALA A 331 -11.18 -25.11 -6.95
CA ALA A 331 -10.60 -24.47 -5.78
C ALA A 331 -9.61 -23.35 -6.15
N ALA A 332 -8.73 -23.59 -7.11
CA ALA A 332 -7.79 -22.59 -7.62
C ALA A 332 -8.53 -21.44 -8.33
N GLN A 333 -9.60 -21.74 -9.07
CA GLN A 333 -10.42 -20.71 -9.71
C GLN A 333 -11.11 -19.80 -8.68
N GLN A 334 -11.61 -20.36 -7.58
CA GLN A 334 -12.17 -19.58 -6.48
C GLN A 334 -11.10 -18.72 -5.80
N GLN A 335 -9.89 -19.25 -5.61
CA GLN A 335 -8.76 -18.50 -5.06
C GLN A 335 -8.37 -17.32 -5.97
N LEU A 336 -8.43 -17.47 -7.30
CA LEU A 336 -8.17 -16.35 -8.22
C LEU A 336 -9.20 -15.23 -8.07
N LEU A 337 -10.48 -15.56 -7.91
CA LEU A 337 -11.50 -14.55 -7.64
C LEU A 337 -11.24 -13.84 -6.31
N LEU A 338 -10.89 -14.59 -5.26
CA LEU A 338 -10.59 -14.00 -3.95
C LEU A 338 -9.36 -13.09 -4.03
N ALA A 339 -8.28 -13.51 -4.67
CA ALA A 339 -7.08 -12.69 -4.85
C ALA A 339 -7.36 -11.38 -5.61
N ALA A 340 -8.16 -11.44 -6.67
CA ALA A 340 -8.57 -10.24 -7.41
C ALA A 340 -9.41 -9.29 -6.54
N LEU A 341 -10.34 -9.82 -5.74
CA LEU A 341 -11.18 -9.01 -4.84
C LEU A 341 -10.37 -8.42 -3.67
N GLU A 342 -9.45 -9.20 -3.10
CA GLU A 342 -8.53 -8.75 -2.04
C GLU A 342 -7.68 -7.57 -2.52
N ALA A 343 -7.18 -7.65 -3.76
CA ALA A 343 -6.39 -6.58 -4.36
C ALA A 343 -7.24 -5.42 -4.93
N GLY A 344 -8.57 -5.54 -4.95
CA GLY A 344 -9.46 -4.55 -5.57
C GLY A 344 -9.44 -4.54 -7.10
N ASN A 345 -8.91 -5.58 -7.75
CA ASN A 345 -8.85 -5.73 -9.20
C ASN A 345 -10.20 -6.23 -9.76
N LEU A 346 -11.18 -5.33 -9.79
CA LEU A 346 -12.54 -5.65 -10.22
C LEU A 346 -12.62 -6.11 -11.68
N ALA A 347 -11.74 -5.59 -12.55
CA ALA A 347 -11.71 -5.99 -13.96
C ALA A 347 -11.41 -7.49 -14.11
N VAL A 348 -10.42 -8.00 -13.37
CA VAL A 348 -10.13 -9.43 -13.34
C VAL A 348 -11.26 -10.21 -12.65
N ALA A 349 -11.83 -9.72 -11.55
CA ALA A 349 -12.95 -10.39 -10.88
C ALA A 349 -14.17 -10.57 -11.81
N PHE A 350 -14.53 -9.52 -12.57
CA PHE A 350 -15.55 -9.60 -13.62
C PHE A 350 -15.19 -10.61 -14.69
N HIS A 351 -13.94 -10.61 -15.16
CA HIS A 351 -13.48 -11.53 -16.18
C HIS A 351 -13.58 -13.00 -15.74
N VAL A 352 -13.06 -13.31 -14.55
CA VAL A 352 -13.13 -14.65 -13.93
C VAL A 352 -14.58 -15.10 -13.79
N ARG A 353 -15.48 -14.21 -13.38
CA ARG A 353 -16.92 -14.50 -13.24
C ARG A 353 -17.58 -14.74 -14.60
N ALA A 354 -17.32 -13.89 -15.59
CA ALA A 354 -17.90 -13.98 -16.92
C ALA A 354 -17.49 -15.26 -17.66
N ARG A 355 -16.27 -15.76 -17.42
CA ARG A 355 -15.77 -17.04 -17.94
C ARG A 355 -16.32 -18.26 -17.20
N GLY A 356 -17.11 -18.08 -16.14
CA GLY A 356 -17.63 -19.18 -15.33
C GLY A 356 -16.58 -19.93 -14.53
N LEU A 357 -15.39 -19.34 -14.34
CA LEU A 357 -14.30 -19.96 -13.58
C LEU A 357 -14.64 -19.96 -12.07
N ALA A 358 -15.30 -18.94 -11.56
CA ALA A 358 -15.77 -18.90 -10.18
C ALA A 358 -17.31 -18.92 -10.14
N PRO A 359 -17.94 -20.10 -10.20
CA PRO A 359 -19.40 -20.22 -10.20
C PRO A 359 -20.02 -19.80 -8.85
N LEU A 360 -19.27 -19.94 -7.76
CA LEU A 360 -19.71 -19.60 -6.41
C LEU A 360 -19.19 -18.21 -6.01
N LEU A 361 -20.10 -17.35 -5.57
CA LEU A 361 -19.71 -16.08 -4.97
C LEU A 361 -19.11 -16.34 -3.58
N PRO A 362 -18.06 -15.61 -3.18
CA PRO A 362 -17.53 -15.67 -1.82
C PRO A 362 -18.62 -15.51 -0.77
N SER A 363 -18.51 -16.29 0.31
CA SER A 363 -19.40 -16.13 1.46
C SER A 363 -19.14 -14.80 2.16
N THR A 364 -20.14 -14.27 2.85
CA THR A 364 -20.00 -12.98 3.55
C THR A 364 -18.89 -13.03 4.60
N GLY A 365 -18.71 -14.18 5.27
CA GLY A 365 -17.59 -14.41 6.20
C GLY A 365 -16.21 -14.32 5.54
N GLN A 366 -16.05 -14.80 4.30
CA GLN A 366 -14.78 -14.66 3.55
C GLN A 366 -14.49 -13.18 3.27
N ILE A 367 -15.49 -12.42 2.84
CA ILE A 367 -15.40 -10.98 2.57
C ILE A 367 -14.97 -10.21 3.83
N ILE A 368 -15.56 -10.55 4.97
CA ILE A 368 -15.22 -9.93 6.25
C ILE A 368 -13.80 -10.30 6.71
N GLY A 369 -13.38 -11.53 6.42
CA GLY A 369 -11.99 -11.93 6.55
C GLY A 369 -11.05 -11.01 5.77
N LEU A 370 -11.46 -10.55 4.59
CA LEU A 370 -10.71 -9.56 3.81
C LEU A 370 -10.68 -8.19 4.52
N CYS A 371 -11.82 -7.74 5.06
CA CYS A 371 -11.92 -6.48 5.83
C CYS A 371 -10.93 -6.41 7.00
N HIS A 372 -10.76 -7.54 7.70
CA HIS A 372 -9.93 -7.60 8.91
C HIS A 372 -8.44 -7.52 8.61
N LYS A 373 -8.01 -7.97 7.42
CA LYS A 373 -6.60 -7.95 7.07
C LYS A 373 -6.14 -6.60 6.55
N TYR A 374 -7.00 -5.84 5.85
CA TYR A 374 -6.53 -4.65 5.11
C TYR A 374 -7.57 -3.53 5.06
N ILE A 375 -7.21 -2.34 5.59
CA ILE A 375 -7.86 -1.06 5.26
C ILE A 375 -7.25 -0.56 3.94
N GLU A 376 -7.32 -1.37 2.89
CA GLU A 376 -6.82 -0.97 1.56
C GLU A 376 -7.96 -0.38 0.71
N PRO A 377 -7.70 0.66 -0.10
CA PRO A 377 -8.73 1.40 -0.84
C PRO A 377 -9.53 0.54 -1.83
N GLY A 378 -9.00 -0.59 -2.30
CA GLY A 378 -9.70 -1.51 -3.20
C GLY A 378 -10.88 -2.26 -2.58
N PHE A 379 -10.95 -2.33 -1.25
CA PHE A 379 -11.92 -3.12 -0.50
C PHE A 379 -13.38 -2.72 -0.79
N PHE A 380 -13.67 -1.41 -0.79
CA PHE A 380 -15.04 -0.92 -0.96
C PHE A 380 -15.60 -1.27 -2.33
N GLY A 381 -14.74 -1.25 -3.36
CA GLY A 381 -15.08 -1.72 -4.70
C GLY A 381 -15.47 -3.20 -4.71
N ALA A 382 -14.73 -4.04 -4.00
CA ALA A 382 -14.99 -5.48 -3.94
C ALA A 382 -16.33 -5.81 -3.24
N VAL A 383 -16.65 -5.16 -2.12
CA VAL A 383 -17.95 -5.35 -1.44
C VAL A 383 -19.10 -4.93 -2.33
N ARG A 384 -18.99 -3.76 -2.96
CA ARG A 384 -20.02 -3.26 -3.87
C ARG A 384 -20.23 -4.23 -5.04
N TRP A 385 -19.13 -4.68 -5.66
CA TRP A 385 -19.17 -5.66 -6.74
C TRP A 385 -19.92 -6.94 -6.32
N LEU A 386 -19.63 -7.47 -5.13
CA LEU A 386 -20.26 -8.71 -4.63
C LEU A 386 -21.76 -8.56 -4.44
N VAL A 387 -22.21 -7.43 -3.87
CA VAL A 387 -23.64 -7.11 -3.72
C VAL A 387 -24.32 -7.08 -5.08
N GLU A 388 -23.73 -6.39 -6.05
CA GLU A 388 -24.27 -6.28 -7.41
C GLU A 388 -24.40 -7.66 -8.07
N GLN A 389 -23.39 -8.54 -7.92
CA GLN A 389 -23.43 -9.90 -8.43
C GLN A 389 -24.52 -10.76 -7.77
N ARG A 390 -24.73 -10.64 -6.46
CA ARG A 390 -25.80 -11.38 -5.75
C ARG A 390 -27.18 -10.94 -6.21
N ARG A 391 -27.42 -9.63 -6.35
CA ARG A 391 -28.66 -9.07 -6.87
C ARG A 391 -28.95 -9.56 -8.29
N ALA A 392 -27.95 -9.55 -9.16
CA ALA A 392 -28.08 -10.07 -10.52
C ALA A 392 -28.46 -11.57 -10.53
N GLY A 393 -27.87 -12.38 -9.65
CA GLY A 393 -28.22 -13.78 -9.49
C GLY A 393 -29.64 -14.02 -8.97
N GLN A 394 -30.08 -13.24 -7.98
CA GLN A 394 -31.44 -13.31 -7.43
C GLN A 394 -32.49 -12.91 -8.46
N ALA A 395 -32.25 -11.84 -9.23
CA ALA A 395 -33.13 -11.40 -10.29
C ALA A 395 -33.26 -12.45 -11.40
N ALA A 396 -32.15 -13.09 -11.79
CA ALA A 396 -32.16 -14.18 -12.76
C ALA A 396 -32.94 -15.41 -12.25
N ALA A 397 -32.83 -15.74 -10.96
CA ALA A 397 -33.58 -16.84 -10.33
C ALA A 397 -35.08 -16.53 -10.20
N ALA A 398 -35.46 -15.27 -9.91
CA ALA A 398 -36.86 -14.86 -9.83
C ALA A 398 -37.54 -14.85 -11.21
N GLY A 399 -36.82 -14.45 -12.26
CA GLY A 399 -37.35 -14.39 -13.63
C GLY A 399 -37.66 -15.76 -14.24
N THR A 400 -36.92 -16.81 -13.88
CA THR A 400 -37.15 -18.16 -14.41
C THR A 400 -38.32 -18.91 -13.76
N GLY A 401 -38.77 -18.48 -12.57
CA GLY A 401 -39.90 -19.11 -11.88
C GLY A 401 -41.29 -18.63 -12.31
N SER A 402 -41.41 -17.47 -12.96
CA SER A 402 -42.70 -16.80 -13.17
C SER A 402 -43.44 -17.16 -14.46
N THR A 403 -42.80 -17.80 -15.44
CA THR A 403 -43.42 -18.07 -16.76
C THR A 403 -44.16 -19.41 -16.86
N ALA A 404 -44.15 -20.25 -15.82
CA ALA A 404 -44.77 -21.58 -15.86
C ALA A 404 -46.26 -21.62 -15.45
N ALA A 405 -46.84 -20.51 -14.97
CA ALA A 405 -48.17 -20.52 -14.33
C ALA A 405 -49.31 -19.84 -15.10
N SER A 406 -49.11 -19.30 -16.31
CA SER A 406 -50.15 -18.55 -17.04
C SER A 406 -50.51 -19.09 -18.42
N GLY A 407 -50.29 -20.38 -18.69
CA GLY A 407 -50.57 -21.01 -19.97
C GLY A 407 -51.65 -22.09 -19.92
N GLY A 408 -52.89 -21.75 -19.54
CA GLY A 408 -54.00 -22.69 -19.59
C GLY A 408 -55.38 -22.05 -19.53
N ALA A 409 -55.94 -21.67 -20.69
CA ALA A 409 -57.32 -21.97 -21.14
C ALA A 409 -57.81 -21.05 -22.29
N ALA A 410 -58.26 -21.71 -23.38
CA ALA A 410 -59.14 -21.25 -24.47
C ALA A 410 -58.61 -20.18 -25.48
N ALA A 411 -58.93 -20.20 -26.77
CA ALA A 411 -60.05 -20.83 -27.46
C ALA A 411 -59.69 -21.28 -28.89
N SER A 412 -60.37 -22.36 -29.27
CA SER A 412 -60.59 -22.88 -30.62
C SER A 412 -61.15 -21.85 -31.60
N GLY A 413 -60.75 -21.92 -32.86
CA GLY A 413 -61.56 -21.41 -33.97
C GLY A 413 -60.84 -21.24 -35.31
N GLY A 414 -61.24 -22.04 -36.30
CA GLY A 414 -61.34 -21.56 -37.68
C GLY A 414 -60.24 -22.00 -38.66
N ALA A 415 -60.55 -23.05 -39.42
CA ALA A 415 -59.86 -23.42 -40.66
C ALA A 415 -60.18 -22.45 -41.81
N ALA A 416 -59.23 -22.24 -42.73
CA ALA A 416 -59.47 -22.13 -44.19
C ALA A 416 -58.14 -22.07 -44.97
N ALA A 417 -58.21 -22.61 -46.18
CA ALA A 417 -57.12 -23.06 -47.03
C ALA A 417 -56.70 -22.06 -48.13
N SER A 418 -55.77 -22.54 -48.98
CA SER A 418 -55.30 -22.03 -50.29
C SER A 418 -54.24 -20.92 -50.25
N GLY A 419 -53.19 -20.91 -51.06
CA GLY A 419 -52.77 -21.76 -52.18
C GLY A 419 -51.66 -21.06 -52.98
N GLY A 420 -50.92 -21.82 -53.80
CA GLY A 420 -50.11 -21.35 -54.95
C GLY A 420 -48.73 -20.76 -54.59
N ALA A 421 -47.60 -21.40 -54.90
CA ALA A 421 -46.99 -21.70 -56.21
C ALA A 421 -46.00 -20.61 -56.69
N ALA A 422 -44.73 -21.03 -56.79
CA ALA A 422 -43.65 -20.70 -57.73
C ALA A 422 -43.74 -19.43 -58.60
N ALA A 423 -42.64 -18.66 -58.67
CA ALA A 423 -41.64 -18.79 -59.75
C ALA A 423 -40.58 -17.67 -59.72
N SER A 424 -39.44 -18.02 -60.30
CA SER A 424 -38.21 -17.30 -60.63
C SER A 424 -38.34 -15.93 -61.31
N GLY A 425 -37.29 -15.10 -61.17
CA GLY A 425 -36.86 -14.20 -62.26
C GLY A 425 -36.04 -12.98 -61.84
N GLY A 426 -34.71 -13.06 -61.99
CA GLY A 426 -33.94 -12.11 -62.80
C GLY A 426 -33.58 -10.71 -62.28
N ALA A 427 -32.26 -10.47 -62.26
CA ALA A 427 -31.54 -9.27 -62.72
C ALA A 427 -31.39 -8.04 -61.79
N ALA A 428 -30.12 -7.88 -61.36
CA ALA A 428 -29.26 -6.70 -61.47
C ALA A 428 -29.86 -5.28 -61.50
N GLY A 429 -29.32 -4.42 -60.63
CA GLY A 429 -29.40 -2.97 -60.77
C GLY A 429 -28.75 -2.27 -59.58
N ALA A 430 -27.63 -1.61 -59.84
CA ALA A 430 -26.87 -0.81 -58.88
C ALA A 430 -27.56 0.53 -58.55
N ASP A 431 -26.93 1.23 -57.61
CA ASP A 431 -26.94 2.68 -57.43
C ASP A 431 -27.96 3.31 -56.47
N SER A 432 -27.40 3.63 -55.30
CA SER A 432 -27.33 4.96 -54.68
C SER A 432 -28.60 5.78 -54.47
N GLY A 433 -28.76 6.25 -53.23
CA GLY A 433 -29.11 7.65 -53.02
C GLY A 433 -30.25 7.92 -52.04
N ALA A 434 -29.85 8.45 -50.89
CA ALA A 434 -30.58 9.42 -50.08
C ALA A 434 -31.93 8.99 -49.46
N ALA A 435 -31.84 8.51 -48.22
CA ALA A 435 -32.94 8.54 -47.27
C ALA A 435 -33.29 10.00 -46.92
N GLY A 436 -34.56 10.34 -47.10
CA GLY A 436 -35.20 11.52 -46.52
C GLY A 436 -35.96 11.19 -45.24
N ALA A 437 -36.31 12.27 -44.53
CA ALA A 437 -37.31 12.38 -43.47
C ALA A 437 -36.99 11.66 -42.14
N ALA A 438 -36.71 12.41 -41.07
CA ALA A 438 -37.69 13.12 -40.22
C ALA A 438 -38.02 12.30 -38.98
N GLY A 439 -38.17 12.99 -37.84
CA GLY A 439 -38.84 12.45 -36.66
C GLY A 439 -37.96 12.38 -35.40
N ALA A 440 -37.48 13.54 -34.94
CA ALA A 440 -37.12 13.70 -33.53
C ALA A 440 -38.41 13.75 -32.70
N GLY A 441 -38.56 12.83 -31.75
CA GLY A 441 -39.68 12.82 -30.81
C GLY A 441 -39.67 11.57 -29.93
N GLY A 442 -39.02 11.66 -28.76
CA GLY A 442 -39.02 10.58 -27.78
C GLY A 442 -38.23 10.97 -26.53
N ALA A 443 -38.89 11.68 -25.61
CA ALA A 443 -38.36 12.04 -24.31
C ALA A 443 -38.04 10.77 -23.48
N ALA A 444 -36.77 10.60 -23.12
CA ALA A 444 -36.32 9.64 -22.12
C ALA A 444 -36.11 10.39 -20.79
N ALA A 445 -37.14 10.43 -19.95
CA ALA A 445 -36.97 10.66 -18.52
C ALA A 445 -36.51 9.34 -17.89
N ALA A 446 -35.22 9.06 -17.97
CA ALA A 446 -34.60 8.03 -17.15
C ALA A 446 -34.43 8.62 -15.75
N GLY A 447 -35.32 8.25 -14.84
CA GLY A 447 -35.17 8.52 -13.42
C GLY A 447 -33.85 7.94 -12.94
N GLU A 448 -33.03 8.80 -12.35
CA GLU A 448 -31.80 8.46 -11.68
C GLU A 448 -32.14 7.61 -10.44
N ALA A 449 -32.27 6.30 -10.65
CA ALA A 449 -32.46 5.36 -9.55
C ALA A 449 -31.19 5.37 -8.71
N ALA A 450 -31.30 5.88 -7.49
CA ALA A 450 -30.20 5.95 -6.53
C ALA A 450 -29.53 4.57 -6.42
N VAL A 451 -28.27 4.48 -6.88
CA VAL A 451 -27.44 3.26 -6.91
C VAL A 451 -26.86 2.99 -5.51
N GLY A 452 -27.72 3.04 -4.49
CA GLY A 452 -27.38 2.80 -3.10
C GLY A 452 -27.85 1.43 -2.64
N LEU A 453 -27.10 0.82 -1.72
CA LEU A 453 -27.61 -0.22 -0.83
C LEU A 453 -28.70 0.40 0.06
N SER A 454 -29.87 -0.23 0.15
CA SER A 454 -30.89 0.17 1.11
C SER A 454 -30.44 -0.10 2.54
N ASP A 455 -31.00 0.62 3.51
CA ASP A 455 -30.69 0.41 4.93
C ASP A 455 -30.98 -1.01 5.41
N ALA A 456 -31.92 -1.72 4.76
CA ALA A 456 -32.23 -3.11 5.06
C ALA A 456 -31.16 -4.08 4.55
N GLU A 457 -30.64 -3.86 3.34
CA GLU A 457 -29.58 -4.69 2.75
C GLU A 457 -28.24 -4.46 3.45
N TRP A 458 -27.96 -3.23 3.87
CA TRP A 458 -26.86 -2.96 4.79
C TRP A 458 -27.05 -3.75 6.08
N ARG A 459 -28.24 -3.74 6.66
CA ARG A 459 -28.54 -4.49 7.88
C ARG A 459 -28.38 -5.99 7.72
N GLU A 460 -28.77 -6.55 6.58
CA GLU A 460 -28.67 -7.98 6.28
C GLU A 460 -27.20 -8.40 6.07
N LEU A 461 -26.44 -7.63 5.28
CA LEU A 461 -25.01 -7.85 5.07
C LEU A 461 -24.24 -7.74 6.39
N LEU A 462 -24.70 -6.88 7.30
CA LEU A 462 -24.13 -6.69 8.64
C LEU A 462 -24.60 -7.73 9.67
N ASP A 463 -25.84 -8.22 9.58
CA ASP A 463 -26.35 -9.31 10.43
C ASP A 463 -25.64 -10.63 10.07
N GLU A 464 -25.39 -10.85 8.78
CA GLU A 464 -24.56 -11.93 8.28
C GLU A 464 -23.07 -11.75 8.64
N ALA A 465 -22.63 -10.50 8.86
CA ALA A 465 -21.27 -10.18 9.27
C ALA A 465 -20.95 -10.38 10.76
N GLY A 466 -21.99 -10.62 11.57
CA GLY A 466 -21.89 -10.91 12.99
C GLY A 466 -22.06 -9.66 13.86
N ARG A 467 -23.22 -9.57 14.52
CA ARG A 467 -23.43 -8.65 15.64
C ARG A 467 -22.41 -8.95 16.76
N GLY A 468 -21.69 -7.92 17.22
CA GLY A 468 -20.83 -7.96 18.40
C GLY A 468 -19.32 -7.76 18.19
N ARG A 469 -18.84 -7.64 16.93
CA ARG A 469 -17.39 -7.51 16.65
C ARG A 469 -16.87 -6.07 16.49
N PHE A 470 -17.73 -5.11 16.14
CA PHE A 470 -17.36 -3.70 15.97
C PHE A 470 -18.09 -2.84 16.99
N SER A 471 -17.40 -1.87 17.59
CA SER A 471 -18.06 -0.86 18.43
C SER A 471 -18.93 0.06 17.59
N GLY A 472 -19.95 0.70 18.20
CA GLY A 472 -20.82 1.65 17.50
C GLY A 472 -20.06 2.80 16.81
N ASN A 473 -18.87 3.15 17.31
CA ASN A 473 -18.01 4.20 16.75
C ASN A 473 -17.24 3.72 15.51
N GLN A 474 -16.76 2.47 15.50
CA GLN A 474 -16.15 1.86 14.32
C GLN A 474 -17.18 1.71 13.18
N TRP A 475 -18.45 1.49 13.54
CA TRP A 475 -19.58 1.40 12.62
C TRP A 475 -19.89 2.72 11.91
N GLU A 476 -20.01 3.82 12.65
CA GLU A 476 -20.36 5.14 12.09
C GLU A 476 -19.25 5.60 11.14
N TRP A 477 -18.00 5.30 11.51
CA TRP A 477 -16.84 5.57 10.68
C TRP A 477 -16.83 4.76 9.37
N LEU A 478 -17.01 3.43 9.41
CA LEU A 478 -17.04 2.59 8.21
C LEU A 478 -18.17 2.96 7.25
N ARG A 479 -19.39 3.19 7.77
CA ARG A 479 -20.53 3.63 6.97
C ARG A 479 -20.27 4.99 6.31
N THR A 480 -19.69 5.92 7.07
CA THR A 480 -19.34 7.25 6.57
C THR A 480 -18.32 7.17 5.45
N VAL A 481 -17.24 6.41 5.65
CA VAL A 481 -16.17 6.25 4.65
C VAL A 481 -16.74 5.60 3.38
N PHE A 482 -17.65 4.63 3.53
CA PHE A 482 -18.33 3.99 2.39
C PHE A 482 -19.18 4.99 1.60
N LEU A 483 -20.04 5.75 2.27
CA LEU A 483 -20.96 6.68 1.61
C LEU A 483 -20.25 7.92 1.04
N ALA A 484 -19.10 8.29 1.60
CA ALA A 484 -18.31 9.42 1.17
C ALA A 484 -17.30 9.09 0.06
N SER A 485 -17.06 7.82 -0.26
CA SER A 485 -16.07 7.41 -1.28
C SER A 485 -16.65 7.53 -2.70
N PRO A 486 -16.18 8.50 -3.52
CA PRO A 486 -16.61 8.62 -4.89
C PRO A 486 -15.80 7.62 -5.74
N VAL A 487 -16.27 6.39 -5.89
CA VAL A 487 -15.70 5.46 -6.89
C VAL A 487 -16.53 5.58 -8.16
N PRO A 488 -16.06 6.27 -9.21
CA PRO A 488 -16.79 6.34 -10.47
C PRO A 488 -16.88 4.93 -11.08
N PRO A 489 -18.05 4.52 -11.62
CA PRO A 489 -18.28 3.17 -12.11
C PRO A 489 -17.46 2.77 -13.36
N ARG A 490 -16.47 3.56 -13.80
CA ARG A 490 -15.73 3.36 -15.08
C ARG A 490 -14.25 3.76 -15.09
N ALA A 491 -13.58 3.99 -13.96
CA ALA A 491 -12.12 4.19 -13.96
C ALA A 491 -11.38 2.85 -14.12
N THR A 492 -11.48 2.24 -15.30
CA THR A 492 -10.78 1.01 -15.69
C THR A 492 -9.43 1.33 -16.30
N THR A 493 -8.45 1.63 -15.45
CA THR A 493 -7.03 1.29 -15.70
C THR A 493 -6.35 1.20 -14.34
N ALA A 494 -5.92 0.00 -13.96
CA ALA A 494 -5.21 -0.27 -12.71
C ALA A 494 -3.97 0.62 -12.52
N ALA A 495 -3.36 1.11 -13.60
CA ALA A 495 -2.15 1.91 -13.56
C ALA A 495 -2.29 3.28 -12.84
N SER A 496 -3.37 4.05 -13.07
CA SER A 496 -3.43 5.42 -12.52
C SER A 496 -3.74 5.47 -11.03
N THR A 497 -4.49 4.49 -10.51
CA THR A 497 -4.78 4.38 -9.07
C THR A 497 -3.58 3.79 -8.31
N ILE A 498 -2.77 2.94 -8.96
CA ILE A 498 -1.58 2.34 -8.34
C ILE A 498 -0.49 3.38 -8.10
N ASP A 499 -0.25 4.34 -9.00
CA ASP A 499 0.79 5.36 -8.79
C ASP A 499 0.48 6.31 -7.61
N GLU A 500 -0.80 6.69 -7.46
CA GLU A 500 -1.25 7.55 -6.36
C GLU A 500 -1.30 6.80 -5.01
N VAL A 501 -1.61 5.50 -5.04
CA VAL A 501 -1.63 4.62 -3.86
C VAL A 501 -0.22 4.15 -3.47
N ALA A 502 0.71 3.98 -4.41
CA ALA A 502 2.09 3.59 -4.14
C ALA A 502 2.81 4.65 -3.30
N GLY A 503 2.62 5.94 -3.60
CA GLY A 503 3.12 7.05 -2.78
C GLY A 503 2.58 7.03 -1.34
N SER A 504 1.33 6.61 -1.15
CA SER A 504 0.70 6.46 0.18
C SER A 504 1.18 5.19 0.90
N ARG A 505 1.49 4.11 0.17
CA ARG A 505 2.00 2.84 0.71
C ARG A 505 3.40 2.97 1.29
N THR A 506 4.28 3.76 0.66
CA THR A 506 5.63 4.04 1.19
C THR A 506 5.58 4.85 2.48
N ALA A 507 4.62 5.77 2.61
CA ALA A 507 4.41 6.53 3.84
C ALA A 507 3.90 5.67 5.01
N MET A 508 3.04 4.68 4.75
CA MET A 508 2.53 3.75 5.78
C MET A 508 3.47 2.58 6.10
N ALA A 509 4.25 2.09 5.13
CA ALA A 509 5.24 1.03 5.36
C ALA A 509 6.31 1.45 6.39
N GLY A 510 6.70 2.73 6.40
CA GLY A 510 7.60 3.29 7.42
C GLY A 510 7.03 3.32 8.85
N ALA A 511 5.71 3.18 9.03
CA ALA A 511 5.06 3.03 10.33
C ALA A 511 4.90 1.56 10.75
N GLY A 512 4.87 0.62 9.79
CA GLY A 512 4.74 -0.82 10.05
C GLY A 512 5.99 -1.47 10.63
N ASP A 513 7.19 -1.05 10.20
CA ASP A 513 8.47 -1.58 10.71
C ASP A 513 8.71 -1.29 12.20
N LEU A 514 8.02 -0.28 12.77
CA LEU A 514 8.06 0.02 14.20
C LEU A 514 7.26 -0.97 15.07
N MET A 515 6.30 -1.71 14.48
CA MET A 515 5.44 -2.62 15.26
C MET A 515 6.04 -4.00 15.52
N LEU A 516 7.05 -4.45 14.75
CA LEU A 516 7.51 -5.84 14.77
C LEU A 516 8.71 -6.11 15.69
N ASN A 517 9.32 -5.09 16.32
CA ASN A 517 10.54 -5.24 17.13
C ASN A 517 10.35 -5.10 18.66
N ARG A 518 9.13 -5.12 19.19
CA ARG A 518 8.90 -5.14 20.66
C ARG A 518 8.66 -6.57 21.16
N THR A 519 9.67 -7.16 21.82
CA THR A 519 9.51 -8.33 22.68
C THR A 519 8.96 -7.92 24.04
N PRO A 520 7.86 -8.53 24.55
CA PRO A 520 7.45 -8.31 25.93
C PRO A 520 8.28 -9.19 26.87
N ALA A 521 9.00 -8.56 27.80
CA ALA A 521 9.59 -9.23 28.95
C ALA A 521 8.49 -9.54 29.98
N THR A 522 8.14 -10.81 30.13
CA THR A 522 7.25 -11.29 31.20
C THR A 522 8.05 -11.64 32.44
N ALA A 523 7.90 -10.85 33.51
CA ALA A 523 8.21 -11.27 34.87
C ALA A 523 7.02 -10.90 35.76
N ALA A 524 6.38 -11.91 36.36
CA ALA A 524 5.32 -11.74 37.34
C ALA A 524 5.93 -11.56 38.74
N PRO A 525 5.39 -10.66 39.58
CA PRO A 525 5.55 -10.76 41.01
C PRO A 525 4.28 -11.31 41.67
N THR A 526 4.49 -12.34 42.47
CA THR A 526 3.56 -12.88 43.46
C THR A 526 3.48 -11.99 44.69
N GLY A 527 2.26 -11.74 45.18
CA GLY A 527 1.95 -11.62 46.61
C GLY A 527 1.58 -10.22 47.10
N ALA A 528 0.34 -10.06 47.56
CA ALA A 528 -0.02 -9.98 48.99
C ALA A 528 -1.38 -9.28 49.16
N GLU A 529 -2.28 -9.97 49.85
CA GLU A 529 -3.62 -9.49 50.25
C GLU A 529 -3.54 -8.45 51.37
N GLY A 530 -4.48 -7.49 51.37
CA GLY A 530 -4.76 -6.59 52.48
C GLY A 530 -6.16 -5.98 52.35
N PRO A 531 -7.05 -6.06 53.36
CA PRO A 531 -8.48 -5.81 53.17
C PRO A 531 -8.93 -4.40 53.55
N GLY A 532 -9.99 -3.93 52.86
CA GLY A 532 -11.08 -3.21 53.51
C GLY A 532 -11.24 -1.73 53.17
N HIS A 533 -12.03 -1.44 52.12
CA HIS A 533 -12.91 -0.27 52.12
C HIS A 533 -14.14 -0.53 51.24
N LYS A 534 -15.34 -0.50 51.85
CA LYS A 534 -16.63 -0.47 51.13
C LYS A 534 -16.81 0.93 50.54
N ALA A 535 -16.67 1.06 49.23
CA ALA A 535 -17.07 2.24 48.48
C ALA A 535 -18.48 2.04 47.88
N GLU A 536 -19.31 3.08 47.96
CA GLU A 536 -20.67 3.08 47.43
C GLU A 536 -20.70 2.95 45.89
N PRO A 537 -21.51 2.04 45.33
CA PRO A 537 -21.65 1.89 43.88
C PRO A 537 -22.72 2.87 43.37
N GLY A 538 -22.32 3.91 42.63
CA GLY A 538 -23.33 4.73 41.93
C GLY A 538 -22.88 5.97 41.18
N SER A 539 -21.72 6.56 41.48
CA SER A 539 -21.31 7.84 40.85
C SER A 539 -20.45 7.68 39.59
N GLY A 540 -19.62 6.63 39.50
CA GLY A 540 -18.65 6.45 38.40
C GLY A 540 -19.27 6.23 37.02
N ALA A 541 -20.34 5.44 36.92
CA ALA A 541 -20.97 5.09 35.64
C ALA A 541 -21.64 6.29 34.95
N ARG A 542 -22.17 7.26 35.72
CA ARG A 542 -22.77 8.48 35.15
C ARG A 542 -21.71 9.45 34.63
N THR A 543 -20.57 9.55 35.31
CA THR A 543 -19.45 10.39 34.85
C THR A 543 -18.78 9.82 33.60
N GLU A 544 -18.70 8.49 33.48
CA GLU A 544 -18.15 7.83 32.29
C GLU A 544 -19.08 8.01 31.08
N GLN A 545 -20.39 7.80 31.25
CA GLN A 545 -21.36 8.03 30.18
C GLN A 545 -21.45 9.51 29.73
N GLN A 546 -21.23 10.46 30.64
CA GLN A 546 -21.16 11.88 30.30
C GLN A 546 -19.86 12.23 29.55
N ARG A 547 -18.72 11.63 29.92
CA ARG A 547 -17.46 11.77 29.18
C ARG A 547 -17.58 11.18 27.76
N GLU A 548 -18.23 10.03 27.62
CA GLU A 548 -18.49 9.42 26.30
C GLU A 548 -19.38 10.28 25.41
N ARG A 549 -20.42 10.91 25.97
CA ARG A 549 -21.28 11.85 25.21
C ARG A 549 -20.54 13.10 24.80
N ALA A 550 -19.79 13.72 25.71
CA ALA A 550 -18.99 14.91 25.41
C ALA A 550 -17.91 14.62 24.35
N TRP A 551 -17.29 13.43 24.41
CA TRP A 551 -16.37 12.95 23.39
C TRP A 551 -17.05 12.80 22.03
N ALA A 552 -18.20 12.13 21.96
CA ALA A 552 -18.95 11.93 20.72
C ALA A 552 -19.38 13.26 20.08
N GLU A 553 -19.85 14.22 20.88
CA GLU A 553 -20.22 15.56 20.41
C GLU A 553 -19.00 16.34 19.88
N GLY A 554 -17.84 16.23 20.54
CA GLY A 554 -16.58 16.81 20.09
C GLY A 554 -16.11 16.26 18.75
N VAL A 555 -16.18 14.94 18.56
CA VAL A 555 -15.82 14.28 17.28
C VAL A 555 -16.76 14.72 16.15
N VAL A 556 -18.08 14.80 16.40
CA VAL A 556 -19.06 15.26 15.40
C VAL A 556 -18.84 16.72 15.01
N ALA A 557 -18.50 17.59 15.97
CA ALA A 557 -18.21 19.00 15.72
C ALA A 557 -16.93 19.20 14.90
N ALA A 558 -15.85 18.46 15.23
CA ALA A 558 -14.60 18.49 14.46
C ALA A 558 -14.81 17.97 13.03
N ARG A 559 -15.62 16.93 12.87
CA ARG A 559 -15.97 16.34 11.57
C ARG A 559 -16.77 17.29 10.69
N ARG A 560 -17.75 18.03 11.22
CA ARG A 560 -18.49 19.06 10.44
C ARG A 560 -17.55 20.14 9.92
N ARG A 561 -16.55 20.56 10.69
CA ARG A 561 -15.57 21.56 10.26
C ARG A 561 -14.65 21.04 9.15
N LEU A 562 -14.25 19.77 9.21
CA LEU A 562 -13.41 19.15 8.18
C LEU A 562 -14.16 18.99 6.85
N VAL A 563 -15.42 18.54 6.89
CA VAL A 563 -16.24 18.38 5.68
C VAL A 563 -16.49 19.72 5.00
N VAL A 564 -16.83 20.76 5.78
CA VAL A 564 -16.99 22.13 5.24
C VAL A 564 -15.67 22.61 4.62
N GLY A 565 -14.52 22.37 5.26
CA GLY A 565 -13.22 22.75 4.71
C GLY A 565 -12.86 22.03 3.40
N ILE A 566 -13.23 20.77 3.25
CA ILE A 566 -13.02 20.01 2.00
C ILE A 566 -13.96 20.50 0.91
N GLU A 567 -15.25 20.71 1.21
CA GLU A 567 -16.23 21.25 0.26
C GLU A 567 -15.89 22.67 -0.21
N ASP A 568 -15.34 23.50 0.67
CA ASP A 568 -14.88 24.86 0.35
C ASP A 568 -13.61 24.83 -0.51
N SER A 569 -12.71 23.86 -0.28
CA SER A 569 -11.51 23.65 -1.11
C SER A 569 -11.89 23.24 -2.54
N PHE A 570 -12.90 22.39 -2.72
CA PHE A 570 -13.38 22.00 -4.05
C PHE A 570 -14.17 23.11 -4.76
N ARG A 571 -14.83 24.01 -4.01
CA ARG A 571 -15.52 25.17 -4.59
C ARG A 571 -14.59 26.32 -4.94
N GLY A 572 -13.39 26.38 -4.38
CA GLY A 572 -12.37 27.39 -4.70
C GLY A 572 -11.56 27.10 -5.96
N GLU A 573 -11.67 25.89 -6.52
CA GLU A 573 -10.90 25.41 -7.69
C GLU A 573 -11.75 25.24 -8.97
N LEU A 574 -13.03 25.66 -8.94
CA LEU A 574 -13.92 25.81 -10.09
C LEU A 574 -14.21 27.29 -10.34
#